data_AF-A0A9X8ZYJ8-F1
#
_entry.id   AF-A0A9X8ZYJ8-F1
#
_cell.length_a   1.000
_cell.length_b   1.000
_cell.length_c   1.000
_cell.angle_alpha   90.00
_cell.angle_beta   90.00
_cell.angle_gamma   90.00
#
_symmetry.space_group_name_H-M   'P 1'
#
loop_
_entity.id
_entity.type
_entity.pdbx_description
1 polymer ?
#
loop_
_entity_poly.entity_id
_entity_poly.type
_entity_poly.pdbx_seq_one_letter_code
_entity_poly.pdbx_strand_id
1 'polypeptide(L)' 'ESYIHLDKSQVSNRFSNFREIKVPTHKLFVLGDNRNHSKDSRNTLGLIDESNIIGKVEMVFYPFDHIKWIK' A
#
# COMPACT_ATOMS: atom_id res chain seq x y z
N GLU A 1 -6.71 -14.92 7.74
CA GLU A 1 -6.90 -13.69 6.94
C GLU A 1 -8.28 -13.10 7.19
N SER A 2 -8.47 -12.34 8.28
CA SER A 2 -9.80 -11.86 8.71
C SER A 2 -10.37 -10.70 7.88
N TYR A 3 -9.58 -10.14 6.96
CA TYR A 3 -9.97 -9.00 6.11
C TYR A 3 -10.87 -9.39 4.93
N ILE A 4 -11.02 -10.69 4.62
CA ILE A 4 -11.85 -11.18 3.50
C ILE A 4 -13.35 -11.10 3.84
N HIS A 5 -13.71 -11.05 5.13
CA HIS A 5 -15.11 -11.02 5.59
C HIS A 5 -15.61 -9.62 5.98
N LEU A 6 -14.91 -8.56 5.58
CA LEU A 6 -15.41 -7.20 5.76
C LEU A 6 -16.69 -7.02 4.96
N ASP A 7 -17.73 -6.49 5.63
CA ASP A 7 -18.98 -6.14 4.99
C ASP A 7 -18.71 -5.21 3.79
N LYS A 8 -19.04 -5.72 2.60
CA LYS A 8 -18.84 -5.01 1.33
C LYS A 8 -19.55 -3.66 1.31
N SER A 9 -20.61 -3.48 2.10
CA SER A 9 -21.34 -2.20 2.20
C SER A 9 -20.51 -1.10 2.89
N GLN A 10 -19.65 -1.46 3.84
CA GLN A 10 -18.77 -0.53 4.56
C GLN A 10 -17.47 -0.28 3.78
N VAL A 11 -16.96 -1.30 3.09
CA VAL A 11 -15.82 -1.20 2.17
C VAL A 11 -16.18 -0.34 0.95
N SER A 12 -17.42 -0.46 0.44
CA SER A 12 -17.86 0.36 -0.68
C SER A 12 -17.81 1.83 -0.32
N ASN A 13 -18.30 2.30 0.83
CA ASN A 13 -18.29 3.74 1.12
C ASN A 13 -16.89 4.36 1.27
N ARG A 14 -15.85 3.59 1.66
CA ARG A 14 -14.46 4.10 1.77
C ARG A 14 -13.65 4.02 0.47
N PHE A 15 -13.99 3.11 -0.44
CA PHE A 15 -13.27 2.92 -1.72
C PHE A 15 -14.12 3.20 -2.97
N SER A 16 -15.44 3.38 -2.87
CA SER A 16 -16.34 3.62 -4.01
C SER A 16 -16.03 4.94 -4.72
N ASN A 17 -15.38 5.87 -4.02
CA ASN A 17 -15.01 7.17 -4.56
C ASN A 17 -13.58 7.20 -5.12
N PHE A 18 -12.83 6.09 -5.08
CA PHE A 18 -11.51 6.06 -5.71
C PHE A 18 -11.67 5.80 -7.21
N ARG A 19 -11.45 6.85 -8.00
CA ARG A 19 -11.61 6.80 -9.46
C ARG A 19 -10.46 6.01 -10.10
N GLU A 20 -10.76 5.36 -11.22
CA GLU A 20 -9.74 4.74 -12.05
C GLU A 20 -8.69 5.79 -12.44
N ILE A 21 -7.43 5.42 -12.31
CA ILE A 21 -6.27 6.28 -12.57
C ILE A 21 -5.28 5.51 -13.44
N LYS A 22 -4.93 6.12 -14.57
CA LYS A 22 -3.79 5.68 -15.37
C LYS A 22 -2.53 6.31 -14.79
N VAL A 23 -1.64 5.49 -14.26
CA VAL A 23 -0.35 5.96 -13.72
C VAL A 23 0.55 6.39 -14.89
N PRO A 24 1.04 7.64 -14.93
CA PRO A 24 1.96 8.11 -15.95
C PRO A 24 3.36 7.52 -15.76
N THR A 25 4.20 7.60 -16.79
CA THR A 25 5.60 7.15 -16.73
C THR A 25 6.36 7.84 -15.60
N HIS A 26 7.29 7.12 -14.97
CA HIS A 26 8.11 7.59 -13.82
C HIS A 26 7.32 7.98 -12.57
N LYS A 27 6.07 7.54 -12.47
CA LYS A 27 5.27 7.63 -11.25
C LYS A 27 4.89 6.25 -10.75
N LEU A 28 4.69 6.17 -9.44
CA LEU A 28 4.26 4.96 -8.75
C LEU A 28 2.98 5.23 -7.97
N PHE A 29 2.06 4.27 -8.05
CA PHE A 29 0.89 4.20 -7.19
C PHE A 29 1.15 3.13 -6.12
N VAL A 30 1.29 3.56 -4.87
CA VAL A 30 1.69 2.70 -3.75
C VAL A 30 0.53 2.48 -2.78
N LEU A 31 0.51 1.29 -2.18
CA LEU A 31 -0.49 0.87 -1.20
C LEU A 31 0.21 0.22 -0.01
N GLY A 32 -0.21 0.60 1.20
CA GLY A 32 0.23 -0.10 2.41
C GLY A 32 -0.57 -1.38 2.63
N ASP A 33 0.04 -2.39 3.25
CA ASP A 33 -0.62 -3.67 3.53
C ASP A 33 -1.76 -3.53 4.54
N ASN A 34 -1.62 -2.63 5.54
CA ASN A 34 -2.71 -2.30 6.45
C ASN A 34 -3.69 -1.29 5.80
N ARG A 35 -4.48 -1.79 4.84
CA ARG A 35 -5.28 -0.98 3.91
C ARG A 35 -6.21 0.03 4.56
N ASN A 36 -6.76 -0.26 5.74
CA ASN A 36 -7.74 0.59 6.42
C ASN A 36 -7.10 1.77 7.20
N HIS A 37 -5.81 1.66 7.49
CA HIS A 37 -5.04 2.60 8.31
C HIS A 37 -3.81 3.19 7.59
N SER A 38 -3.63 2.84 6.32
CA SER A 38 -2.52 3.30 5.49
C SER A 38 -2.79 4.71 4.94
N LYS A 39 -1.83 5.62 5.11
CA LYS A 39 -1.73 6.87 4.35
C LYS A 39 -0.94 6.58 3.08
N ASP A 40 -1.64 6.44 1.97
CA ASP A 40 -1.06 5.98 0.71
C ASP A 40 -1.62 6.74 -0.49
N SER A 41 -1.35 6.27 -1.70
CA SER A 41 -1.74 6.95 -2.93
C SER A 41 -3.26 7.14 -3.09
N ARG A 42 -4.08 6.39 -2.35
CA ARG A 42 -5.56 6.52 -2.43
C ARG A 42 -6.10 7.75 -1.73
N ASN A 43 -5.38 8.32 -0.76
CA ASN A 43 -5.94 9.35 0.13
C ASN A 43 -5.09 10.62 0.24
N THR A 44 -3.82 10.51 0.62
CA THR A 44 -3.02 11.69 1.02
C THR A 44 -1.73 11.82 0.23
N LEU A 45 -1.07 10.72 -0.15
CA LEU A 45 0.24 10.80 -0.79
C LEU A 45 0.16 11.06 -2.30
N GLY A 46 -0.95 10.67 -2.94
CA GLY A 46 -1.05 10.69 -4.41
C GLY A 46 0.02 9.81 -5.07
N LEU A 47 0.40 10.16 -6.30
CA LEU A 47 1.44 9.45 -7.03
C LEU A 47 2.83 9.85 -6.56
N ILE A 48 3.70 8.86 -6.35
CA ILE A 48 5.09 9.06 -5.94
C ILE A 48 5.98 9.13 -7.17
N ASP A 49 6.96 10.03 -7.16
CA ASP A 49 7.99 10.03 -8.20
C ASP A 49 8.92 8.83 -8.05
N GLU A 50 9.18 8.11 -9.14
CA GLU A 50 10.10 6.98 -9.15
C GLU A 50 11.51 7.40 -8.70
N SER A 51 11.92 8.65 -8.94
CA SER A 51 13.20 9.18 -8.46
C SER A 51 13.32 9.27 -6.94
N ASN A 52 12.19 9.26 -6.23
CA ASN A 52 12.17 9.33 -4.76
C ASN A 52 12.35 7.95 -4.11
N ILE A 53 12.44 6.88 -4.91
CA ILE A 53 12.62 5.52 -4.40
C ILE A 53 14.09 5.28 -4.09
N ILE A 54 14.39 5.06 -2.81
CA ILE A 54 15.75 4.79 -2.33
C ILE A 54 16.12 3.31 -2.57
N GLY A 55 15.17 2.38 -2.48
CA GLY A 55 15.43 0.96 -2.64
C GLY A 55 14.22 0.07 -2.36
N LYS A 56 14.44 -1.25 -2.39
CA LYS A 56 13.44 -2.28 -2.08
C LYS A 56 13.76 -2.92 -0.73
N VAL A 57 12.72 -3.32 0.01
CA VAL A 57 12.88 -4.03 1.28
C VAL A 57 13.22 -5.50 0.99
N GLU A 58 14.37 -5.96 1.46
CA GLU A 58 14.85 -7.34 1.22
C GLU A 58 14.89 -8.21 2.49
N MET A 59 14.92 -7.60 3.69
CA MET A 59 15.03 -8.33 4.96
C MET A 59 14.36 -7.58 6.12
N VAL A 60 13.77 -8.36 7.04
CA VAL A 60 13.47 -7.95 8.42
C VAL A 60 14.58 -8.46 9.32
N PHE A 61 15.38 -7.57 9.90
CA PHE A 61 16.55 -7.94 10.70
C PHE A 61 16.29 -8.00 12.21
N TYR A 62 15.19 -7.41 12.69
CA TYR A 62 14.82 -7.34 14.10
C TYR A 62 13.33 -7.62 14.31
N PRO A 63 12.93 -8.28 15.42
CA PRO A 63 13.79 -8.89 16.45
C PRO A 63 14.58 -10.11 15.93
N PHE A 64 15.70 -10.43 16.58
CA PHE A 64 16.70 -11.39 16.04
C PHE A 64 16.18 -12.83 15.89
N ASP A 65 15.19 -13.21 16.70
CA ASP A 65 14.45 -14.47 16.61
C ASP A 65 13.45 -14.51 15.45
N HIS A 66 13.21 -13.36 14.80
CA HIS A 66 12.30 -13.20 13.67
C HIS A 66 13.02 -12.68 12.41
N ILE A 67 14.34 -12.91 12.28
CA ILE A 67 15.07 -12.56 11.05
C ILE A 67 14.44 -13.28 9.85
N LYS A 68 14.06 -12.52 8.82
CA LYS A 68 13.39 -13.03 7.63
C LYS A 68 13.83 -12.30 6.37
N TRP A 69 14.18 -13.06 5.33
CA TRP A 69 14.34 -12.55 3.98
C TRP A 69 12.96 -12.41 3.31
N ILE A 70 12.74 -11.26 2.65
CA ILE A 70 11.55 -10.99 1.86
C ILE A 70 11.83 -11.45 0.43
N LYS A 71 11.01 -12.39 -0.07
CA LYS A 71 11.12 -12.94 -1.43
C LYS A 71 10.32 -12.09 -2.42
#